data_AF-A0A5K0WPW8-F1
#
_entry.id   AF-A0A5K0WPW8-F1
#
_cell.length_a   1.000
_cell.length_b   1.000
_cell.length_c   1.000
_cell.angle_alpha   90.00
_cell.angle_beta   90.00
_cell.angle_gamma   90.00
#
_symmetry.space_group_name_H-M   'P 1'
#
loop_
_entity.id
_entity.type
_entity.pdbx_description
1 polymer ?
#
loop_
_entity_poly.entity_id
_entity_poly.type
_entity_poly.pdbx_seq_one_letter_code
_entity_poly.pdbx_strand_id
1 'polypeptide(L)' 'LSHWCIFHRKKAKLVVETWEKQFNSSEKEQRISFLYLANDILQNSRRKGFEFVGEFWKVLPAALKAVLENGDDRGKNI' A
#
# COMPACT_ATOMS: atom_id res chain seq x y z
N LEU A 1 2.52 -2.47 -12.81
CA LEU A 1 2.94 -1.30 -12.00
C LEU A 1 4.03 -1.66 -10.99
N SER A 2 3.86 -2.68 -10.15
CA SER A 2 4.86 -3.12 -9.16
C SER A 2 6.28 -3.30 -9.69
N HIS A 3 6.44 -3.98 -10.83
CA HIS A 3 7.73 -4.15 -11.51
C HIS A 3 8.45 -2.82 -11.79
N TRP A 4 7.72 -1.79 -12.23
CA TRP A 4 8.27 -0.46 -12.48
C TRP A 4 8.72 0.21 -11.18
N CYS A 5 7.91 0.11 -10.11
CA CYS A 5 8.29 0.61 -8.79
C CYS A 5 9.58 -0.08 -8.29
N ILE A 6 9.65 -1.41 -8.39
CA ILE A 6 10.81 -2.22 -7.96
C ILE A 6 12.06 -1.87 -8.77
N PHE A 7 11.93 -1.66 -10.07
CA PHE A 7 13.04 -1.20 -10.92
C PHE A 7 13.56 0.17 -10.46
N HIS A 8 12.67 1.09 -10.08
CA HIS A 8 13.00 2.41 -9.57
C HIS A 8 13.11 2.49 -8.03
N ARG A 9 13.54 1.41 -7.34
CA ARG A 9 13.58 1.35 -5.86
C ARG A 9 14.38 2.47 -5.17
N LYS A 10 15.34 3.09 -5.84
CA LYS A 10 16.06 4.28 -5.33
C LYS A 10 15.12 5.47 -5.08
N LYS A 11 13.93 5.45 -5.68
CA LYS A 11 12.84 6.43 -5.49
C LYS A 11 11.74 5.91 -4.55
N ALA A 12 12.01 4.90 -3.71
CA ALA A 12 11.00 4.26 -2.85
C ALA A 12 10.21 5.27 -2.02
N LYS A 13 10.89 6.25 -1.40
CA LYS A 13 10.24 7.31 -0.62
C LYS A 13 9.17 8.05 -1.43
N LEU A 14 9.54 8.58 -2.59
CA LEU A 14 8.60 9.30 -3.47
C LEU A 14 7.43 8.42 -3.93
N VAL A 15 7.70 7.15 -4.25
CA VAL A 15 6.65 6.21 -4.66
C VAL A 15 5.67 5.94 -3.51
N VAL A 16 6.17 5.74 -2.29
CA VAL A 16 5.33 5.48 -1.10
C VAL A 16 4.56 6.73 -0.69
N GLU A 17 5.16 7.91 -0.70
CA GLU A 17 4.46 9.19 -0.46
C GLU A 17 3.34 9.42 -1.48
N THR A 18 3.61 9.11 -2.76
CA THR A 18 2.59 9.20 -3.81
C THR A 18 1.47 8.18 -3.57
N TRP A 19 1.83 6.94 -3.25
CA TRP A 19 0.87 5.89 -2.92
C TRP A 19 -0.03 6.30 -1.75
N GLU A 20 0.54 6.84 -0.67
CA GLU A 20 -0.19 7.26 0.53
C GLU A 20 -1.16 8.40 0.21
N LYS A 21 -0.71 9.42 -0.54
CA LYS A 21 -1.56 10.52 -0.98
C LYS A 21 -2.75 10.03 -1.79
N GLN A 22 -2.52 9.10 -2.72
CA GLN A 22 -3.58 8.53 -3.55
C GLN A 22 -4.53 7.67 -2.71
N PHE A 23 -4.00 6.77 -1.88
CA PHE A 23 -4.78 5.92 -0.97
C PHE A 23 -5.73 6.74 -0.09
N ASN A 24 -5.25 7.82 0.52
CA ASN A 24 -6.06 8.68 1.38
C ASN A 24 -7.17 9.42 0.61
N SER A 25 -6.96 9.67 -0.68
CA SER A 25 -7.93 10.33 -1.56
C SER A 25 -8.90 9.34 -2.22
N SER A 26 -8.69 8.03 -2.09
CA SER A 26 -9.50 6.99 -2.75
C SER A 26 -10.74 6.59 -1.94
N GLU A 27 -11.77 6.15 -2.67
CA GLU A 27 -12.97 5.50 -2.12
C GLU A 27 -12.63 4.14 -1.47
N LYS A 28 -13.53 3.64 -0.61
CA LYS A 28 -13.32 2.41 0.18
C LYS A 28 -12.95 1.21 -0.70
N GLU A 29 -13.64 1.04 -1.82
CA GLU A 29 -13.47 -0.06 -2.77
C GLU A 29 -12.08 -0.04 -3.41
N GLN A 30 -11.57 1.17 -3.71
CA GLN A 30 -10.27 1.35 -4.36
C GLN A 30 -9.10 1.16 -3.39
N ARG A 31 -9.28 1.49 -2.10
CA ARG A 31 -8.25 1.33 -1.06
C ARG A 31 -7.75 -0.11 -0.94
N ILE A 32 -8.60 -1.09 -1.17
CA ILE A 32 -8.22 -2.51 -1.21
C ILE A 32 -7.22 -2.79 -2.34
N SER A 33 -7.45 -2.23 -3.54
CA SER A 33 -6.52 -2.35 -4.67
C SER A 33 -5.16 -1.73 -4.39
N PHE A 34 -5.13 -0.60 -3.67
CA PHE A 34 -3.87 0.02 -3.23
C PHE A 34 -3.10 -0.87 -2.23
N LEU A 35 -3.79 -1.54 -1.31
CA LEU A 35 -3.16 -2.51 -0.40
C LEU A 35 -2.60 -3.72 -1.16
N TYR A 36 -3.31 -4.23 -2.16
CA TYR A 36 -2.78 -5.30 -3.01
C TYR A 36 -1.53 -4.87 -3.78
N LEU A 37 -1.50 -3.64 -4.30
CA LEU A 37 -0.30 -3.09 -4.92
C LEU A 37 0.86 -2.95 -3.94
N ALA A 38 0.62 -2.44 -2.73
CA ALA A 38 1.64 -2.34 -1.69
C ALA A 38 2.19 -3.72 -1.32
N ASN A 39 1.32 -4.71 -1.19
CA ASN A 39 1.71 -6.09 -0.93
C ASN A 39 2.57 -6.67 -2.06
N ASP A 40 2.17 -6.48 -3.32
CA ASP A 40 2.93 -6.98 -4.47
C ASP A 40 4.31 -6.33 -4.58
N ILE A 41 4.42 -5.01 -4.30
CA ILE A 41 5.72 -4.32 -4.23
C ILE A 41 6.57 -4.88 -3.10
N LEU A 42 6.02 -5.00 -1.89
CA LEU A 42 6.76 -5.47 -0.71
C LEU A 42 7.26 -6.90 -0.86
N GLN A 43 6.41 -7.81 -1.34
CA GLN A 43 6.77 -9.21 -1.49
C GLN A 43 7.88 -9.39 -2.54
N ASN A 44 7.81 -8.65 -3.65
CA ASN A 44 8.78 -8.80 -4.75
C ASN A 44 10.03 -7.93 -4.59
N SER A 45 10.00 -6.82 -3.84
CA SER A 45 11.16 -5.95 -3.67
C SER A 45 12.22 -6.55 -2.76
N ARG A 46 11.85 -7.40 -1.78
CA ARG A 46 12.75 -7.95 -0.75
C ARG A 46 13.99 -8.67 -1.31
N ARG A 47 13.86 -9.33 -2.47
CA ARG A 47 14.99 -9.98 -3.14
C ARG A 47 16.01 -8.99 -3.71
N LYS A 48 15.60 -7.74 -3.93
CA LYS A 48 16.42 -6.67 -4.51
C LYS A 48 16.92 -5.68 -3.46
N GLY A 49 16.13 -5.41 -2.41
CA GLY A 49 16.50 -4.50 -1.34
C GLY A 49 15.33 -4.19 -0.39
N PHE A 50 15.63 -3.49 0.69
CA PHE A 50 14.68 -3.18 1.77
C PHE A 50 14.12 -1.75 1.72
N GLU A 51 14.42 -0.98 0.66
CA GLU A 51 14.01 0.42 0.54
C GLU A 51 12.49 0.59 0.64
N PHE A 52 11.73 -0.24 -0.10
CA PHE A 52 10.27 -0.23 0.01
C PHE A 52 9.75 -0.73 1.35
N VAL A 53 10.44 -1.70 1.99
CA VAL A 53 10.05 -2.20 3.30
C VAL A 53 10.13 -1.09 4.34
N GLY A 54 11.23 -0.34 4.37
CA GLY A 54 11.43 0.76 5.30
C GLY A 54 10.44 1.90 5.11
N GLU A 55 10.12 2.25 3.86
CA GLU A 55 9.18 3.34 3.57
C GLU A 55 7.72 2.93 3.83
N PHE A 56 7.28 1.75 3.36
CA PHE A 56 5.90 1.30 3.60
C PHE A 56 5.61 1.05 5.08
N TRP A 57 6.60 0.64 5.88
CA TRP A 57 6.42 0.46 7.33
C TRP A 57 5.92 1.72 8.05
N LYS A 58 6.25 2.91 7.52
CA LYS A 58 5.83 4.20 8.09
C LYS A 58 4.35 4.50 7.88
N VAL A 59 3.76 4.00 6.78
CA VAL A 59 2.42 4.40 6.31
C VAL A 59 1.38 3.28 6.40
N LEU A 60 1.81 2.01 6.29
CA LEU A 60 0.90 0.86 6.28
C LEU A 60 0.03 0.72 7.55
N PRO A 61 0.54 0.95 8.78
CA PRO A 61 -0.30 0.84 9.98
C PRO A 61 -1.52 1.75 9.92
N ALA A 62 -1.34 3.01 9.49
CA ALA A 62 -2.43 3.97 9.34
C ALA A 62 -3.39 3.58 8.20
N ALA A 63 -2.85 3.17 7.05
CA ALA A 63 -3.65 2.74 5.91
C ALA A 63 -4.53 1.51 6.23
N LEU A 64 -3.97 0.52 6.94
CA LEU A 64 -4.70 -0.67 7.38
C LEU A 64 -5.81 -0.31 8.37
N LYS A 65 -5.51 0.53 9.36
CA LYS A 65 -6.51 1.04 10.31
C LYS A 65 -7.67 1.72 9.58
N ALA A 66 -7.37 2.57 8.60
CA ALA A 66 -8.37 3.26 7.79
C ALA A 66 -9.25 2.31 6.98
N VAL A 67 -8.77 1.14 6.56
CA VAL A 67 -9.60 0.14 5.87
C VAL A 67 -10.44 -0.66 6.87
N LEU A 68 -9.87 -1.04 8.03
CA LEU A 68 -10.56 -1.83 9.06
C LEU A 68 -11.73 -1.05 9.69
N GLU A 69 -11.51 0.21 10.08
CA GLU A 69 -12.57 1.08 10.63
C GLU A 69 -13.71 1.33 9.64
N ASN A 70 -13.43 1.18 8.34
CA ASN A 70 -14.39 1.38 7.27
C ASN A 70 -15.00 0.07 6.73
N GLY A 71 -14.54 -1.10 7.21
CA GLY A 71 -14.86 -2.42 6.68
C GLY A 71 -16.06 -3.11 7.33
N ASP A 72 -16.66 -2.52 8.37
CA ASP A 72 -17.68 -3.16 9.22
C ASP A 72 -19.08 -3.29 8.55
N ASP A 73 -19.26 -2.79 7.32
CA ASP A 73 -20.53 -2.86 6.60
C ASP A 73 -20.77 -4.18 5.84
N ARG A 74 -19.74 -5.02 5.69
CA ARG A 74 -19.85 -6.26 4.88
C ARG A 74 -20.12 -7.54 5.70
N GLY A 75 -20.20 -7.44 7.03
CA GLY A 75 -20.29 -8.60 7.93
C GLY A 75 -21.69 -8.96 8.48
N LYS A 76 -22.76 -8.22 8.14
CA LYS A 76 -24.10 -8.38 8.74
C LYS A 76 -25.18 -9.00 7.83
N ASN A 77 -24.81 -9.69 6.76
CA ASN A 77 -25.77 -10.42 5.92
C ASN A 77 -25.26 -11.83 5.60
N ILE A 78 -25.28 -12.72 6.60
CA ILE A 78 -25.51 -14.17 6.44
C ILE A 78 -26.30 -14.65 7.66
#